data_AF-A0A6G3WJK6-F1
#
_entry.id   AF-A0A6G3WJK6-F1
#
_cell.length_a   1.000
_cell.length_b   1.000
_cell.length_c   1.000
_cell.angle_alpha   90.00
_cell.angle_beta   90.00
_cell.angle_gamma   90.00
#
_symmetry.space_group_name_H-M   'P 1'
#
loop_
_entity.id
_entity.type
_entity.pdbx_description
1 polymer ?
#
loop_
_entity_poly.entity_id
_entity_poly.type
_entity_poly.pdbx_seq_one_letter_code
_entity_poly.pdbx_strand_id
1 'polypeptide(L)' 'ESLLMASILRRHGLPVLPEEIGFSVDEFVKAVDYAPQTRPGRFTILEHLNLSTDQIRDAYADYATTISS' A
#
# COMPACT_ATOMS: atom_id res chain seq x y z
N GLU A 1 -4.20 3.74 13.83
CA GLU A 1 -2.72 3.62 13.78
C GLU A 1 -2.12 4.22 12.51
N SER A 2 -2.69 3.97 11.32
CA SER A 2 -2.22 4.49 10.04
C SER A 2 -2.03 6.02 10.00
N LEU A 3 -2.93 6.79 10.62
CA LEU A 3 -2.82 8.25 10.77
C LEU A 3 -1.55 8.70 11.51
N LEU A 4 -1.23 8.05 12.63
CA LEU A 4 -0.03 8.37 13.41
C LEU A 4 1.22 8.10 12.57
N MET A 5 1.30 6.93 11.93
CA MET A 5 2.43 6.60 11.05
C MET A 5 2.57 7.62 9.90
N ALA A 6 1.47 7.91 9.18
CA ALA A 6 1.48 8.84 8.06
C ALA A 6 1.88 10.26 8.49
N SER A 7 1.41 10.74 9.65
CA SER A 7 1.78 12.05 10.18
C SER A 7 3.28 12.20 10.45
N ILE A 8 3.92 11.15 11.00
CA ILE A 8 5.36 11.15 11.27
C ILE A 8 6.15 11.13 9.95
N LEU A 9 5.75 10.29 9.00
CA LEU A 9 6.38 10.24 7.67
C LEU A 9 6.31 11.60 6.96
N ARG A 10 5.12 12.23 6.94
CA ARG A 10 4.93 13.58 6.38
C ARG A 10 5.78 14.63 7.08
N ARG A 11 5.91 14.59 8.41
CA ARG A 11 6.79 15.50 9.18
C ARG A 11 8.25 15.42 8.72
N HIS A 12 8.68 14.27 8.24
CA HIS A 12 10.03 14.05 7.70
C HIS A 12 10.13 14.22 6.18
N GLY A 13 9.07 14.71 5.51
CA GLY A 13 9.06 14.92 4.06
C GLY A 13 8.98 13.62 3.26
N LEU A 14 8.53 12.53 3.87
CA LEU A 14 8.36 11.26 3.19
C LEU A 14 6.95 11.15 2.58
N PRO A 15 6.84 10.64 1.34
CA PRO A 15 5.55 10.39 0.70
C PRO A 15 4.84 9.23 1.41
N VAL A 16 3.52 9.34 1.50
CA VAL A 16 2.60 8.37 2.09
C VAL A 16 1.52 7.92 1.10
N LEU A 17 1.48 8.52 -0.10
CA LEU A 17 0.63 8.13 -1.22
C LEU A 17 1.51 7.78 -2.45
N PRO A 18 1.12 6.79 -3.27
CA PRO A 18 1.82 6.43 -4.50
C PRO A 18 1.90 7.59 -5.50
N GLU A 19 0.89 8.46 -5.54
CA GLU A 19 0.88 9.63 -6.44
C GLU A 19 1.99 10.63 -6.09
N GLU A 20 2.40 10.71 -4.81
CA GLU A 20 3.48 11.59 -4.36
C GLU A 20 4.88 11.12 -4.84
N ILE A 21 4.98 9.88 -5.34
CA ILE A 21 6.18 9.32 -5.98
C ILE A 21 5.98 9.03 -7.47
N GLY A 22 4.88 9.49 -8.06
CA GLY A 22 4.62 9.43 -9.50
C GLY A 22 3.98 8.13 -10.01
N PHE A 23 3.39 7.32 -9.12
CA PHE A 23 2.61 6.15 -9.53
C PHE A 23 1.10 6.42 -9.42
N SER A 24 0.33 5.89 -10.37
CA SER A 24 -1.11 5.78 -10.24
C SER A 24 -1.50 4.70 -9.22
N VAL A 25 -2.73 4.76 -8.70
CA VAL A 25 -3.28 3.72 -7.82
C VAL A 25 -3.29 2.35 -8.51
N ASP A 26 -3.64 2.28 -9.79
CA ASP A 26 -3.66 1.00 -10.51
C ASP A 26 -2.26 0.39 -10.68
N GLU A 27 -1.23 1.22 -10.86
CA GLU A 27 0.16 0.74 -10.86
C GLU A 27 0.59 0.25 -9.48
N PHE A 28 0.19 0.97 -8.42
CA PHE A 28 0.44 0.54 -7.05
C PHE A 28 -0.21 -0.81 -6.74
N VAL A 29 -1.50 -0.98 -7.09
CA VAL A 29 -2.24 -2.24 -6.88
C VAL A 29 -1.56 -3.39 -7.63
N LYS A 30 -1.14 -3.19 -8.89
CA LYS A 30 -0.38 -4.19 -9.65
C LYS A 30 0.97 -4.53 -9.00
N ALA A 31 1.66 -3.55 -8.45
CA ALA A 31 2.94 -3.77 -7.77
C ALA A 31 2.75 -4.61 -6.49
N VAL A 32 1.70 -4.36 -5.72
CA VAL A 32 1.37 -5.14 -4.51
C VAL A 32 0.96 -6.56 -4.87
N ASP A 33 0.11 -6.74 -5.88
CA ASP A 33 -0.33 -8.05 -6.39
C ASP A 33 0.86 -8.90 -6.87
N TYR A 34 1.84 -8.26 -7.52
CA TYR A 34 3.05 -8.92 -8.00
C TYR A 34 4.12 -9.15 -6.90
N ALA A 35 4.09 -8.41 -5.80
CA ALA A 35 5.15 -8.38 -4.79
C ALA A 35 5.58 -9.76 -4.24
N PRO A 36 4.66 -10.71 -3.94
CA PRO A 36 5.02 -12.07 -3.50
C PRO A 36 6.00 -12.79 -4.45
N GLN A 37 5.88 -12.53 -5.76
CA GLN A 37 6.68 -13.18 -6.79
C GLN A 37 8.11 -12.65 -6.90
N THR A 38 8.40 -11.51 -6.28
CA THR A 38 9.76 -10.93 -6.30
C THR A 38 10.76 -11.75 -5.49
N ARG A 39 10.28 -12.53 -4.51
CA ARG A 39 11.12 -13.38 -3.64
C ARG A 39 10.39 -14.70 -3.28
N PRO A 40 10.31 -15.64 -4.24
CA PRO A 40 9.64 -16.92 -4.00
C PRO A 40 10.21 -17.64 -2.77
N GLY A 41 9.32 -18.22 -1.96
CA GLY A 41 9.68 -18.93 -0.72
C GLY A 41 9.84 -18.04 0.52
N ARG A 42 9.71 -16.70 0.39
CA ARG A 42 9.57 -15.80 1.54
C ARG A 42 8.10 -15.64 1.89
N PHE A 43 7.73 -15.96 3.13
CA PHE A 43 6.37 -15.75 3.63
C PHE A 43 6.27 -14.39 4.33
N THR A 44 5.29 -13.58 3.95
CA THR A 44 4.95 -12.28 4.51
C THR A 44 3.45 -12.17 4.76
N ILE A 45 2.99 -10.99 5.15
CA ILE A 45 1.55 -10.71 5.31
C ILE A 45 0.78 -10.83 3.98
N LEU A 46 1.43 -10.61 2.83
CA LEU A 46 0.77 -10.68 1.53
C LEU A 46 0.33 -12.11 1.19
N GLU A 47 1.17 -13.10 1.46
CA GLU A 47 0.84 -14.52 1.31
C GLU A 47 -0.19 -14.99 2.35
N HIS A 48 -0.14 -14.43 3.56
CA HIS A 48 -1.12 -14.75 4.61
C HIS A 48 -2.52 -14.26 4.26
N LEU A 49 -2.65 -13.00 3.83
CA LEU A 49 -3.93 -12.42 3.45
C LEU A 49 -4.42 -12.95 2.10
N ASN A 50 -3.49 -13.23 1.17
CA ASN A 50 -3.76 -13.75 -0.18
C ASN A 50 -4.93 -13.04 -0.87
N LEU A 51 -4.90 -11.71 -0.82
CA LEU A 51 -5.95 -10.85 -1.35
C LEU A 51 -5.98 -10.90 -2.88
N SER A 52 -7.18 -10.84 -3.46
CA SER A 52 -7.34 -10.57 -4.88
C SER A 52 -6.97 -9.13 -5.21
N THR A 53 -6.72 -8.83 -6.49
CA THR A 53 -6.44 -7.48 -6.97
C THR A 53 -7.52 -6.46 -6.55
N ASP A 54 -8.79 -6.86 -6.55
CA ASP A 54 -9.90 -5.99 -6.10
C ASP A 54 -9.86 -5.76 -4.60
N GLN A 55 -9.57 -6.78 -3.80
CA GLN A 55 -9.42 -6.64 -2.35
C GLN A 55 -8.19 -5.78 -1.97
N ILE A 56 -7.11 -5.83 -2.76
CA ILE A 56 -5.97 -4.93 -2.61
C ILE A 56 -6.40 -3.48 -2.87
N ARG A 57 -7.20 -3.25 -3.93
CA ARG A 57 -7.72 -1.92 -4.25
C ARG A 57 -8.60 -1.37 -3.13
N ASP A 58 -9.49 -2.18 -2.59
CA ASP A 58 -10.38 -1.79 -1.48
C ASP A 58 -9.57 -1.47 -0.22
N ALA A 59 -8.63 -2.33 0.16
CA ALA A 59 -7.76 -2.11 1.32
C ALA A 59 -6.93 -0.83 1.19
N TYR A 60 -6.45 -0.52 -0.03
CA TYR A 60 -5.74 0.72 -0.31
C TYR A 60 -6.68 1.95 -0.23
N ALA A 61 -7.88 1.87 -0.79
CA ALA A 61 -8.86 2.95 -0.73
C ALA A 61 -9.25 3.31 0.72
N ASP A 62 -9.41 2.29 1.57
CA ASP A 62 -9.65 2.46 3.00
C ASP A 62 -8.49 3.17 3.70
N TYR A 63 -7.24 2.77 3.39
CA TYR A 63 -6.04 3.44 3.89
C TYR A 63 -6.00 4.91 3.47
N ALA A 64 -6.15 5.19 2.16
CA ALA A 64 -6.08 6.54 1.60
C ALA A 64 -7.15 7.46 2.20
N THR A 65 -8.37 6.94 2.37
CA THR A 65 -9.48 7.65 3.04
C THR A 65 -9.12 7.96 4.49
N THR A 66 -8.59 6.97 5.22
CA THR A 66 -8.21 7.12 6.62
C THR A 66 -7.15 8.21 6.84
N ILE A 67 -6.18 8.34 5.93
CA ILE A 67 -5.07 9.31 6.08
C ILE A 67 -5.33 10.69 5.45
N SER A 68 -6.46 10.84 4.77
CA SER A 68 -6.94 12.09 4.17
C SER A 68 -8.01 12.78 5.01
N SER A 69 -8.55 12.08 6.02
CA SER A 69 -9.48 12.62 7.03
C SER A 69 -8.72 13.30 8.16
#